data_AF-A0A0S9DNW7-F1
#
_entry.id   AF-A0A0S9DNW7-F1
#
_cell.length_a   1.000
_cell.length_b   1.000
_cell.length_c   1.000
_cell.angle_alpha   90.00
_cell.angle_beta   90.00
_cell.angle_gamma   90.00
#
_symmetry.space_group_name_H-M   'P 1'
#
loop_
_entity.id
_entity.type
_entity.pdbx_description
1 polymer ?
#
loop_
_entity_poly.entity_id
_entity_poly.type
_entity_poly.pdbx_seq_one_letter_code
_entity_poly.pdbx_strand_id
1 'polypeptide(L)'
;MPVNDVDPRLLLEDAQADTIRLMTLRVLEDIPMTAVQLQVQQKDLFGDYDRAQAEADFRLGIAVPLGLVILAIGVTFIDVEWWVAVIGGLIGALVTSVLVFRGLQKQSEANDIILRSIIIGAVEAPVFTLIQEALDLKANPSMVDEIRRHKTVRPRSTWQRLRRRFKAE
;
A
#
# COMPACT_ATOMS: atom_id res chain seq x y z
N MET A 1 30.95 28.48 12.44
CA MET A 1 30.11 27.59 13.29
C MET A 1 30.67 26.20 13.13
N PRO A 2 31.19 25.55 14.20
CA PRO A 2 31.72 24.20 14.07
C PRO A 2 30.59 23.23 13.73
N VAL A 3 30.80 22.41 12.70
CA VAL A 3 29.93 21.30 12.34
C VAL A 3 30.00 20.33 13.50
N ASN A 4 28.86 20.24 14.20
CA ASN A 4 28.65 19.46 15.41
C ASN A 4 29.05 17.99 15.19
N ASP A 5 29.71 17.40 16.18
CA ASP A 5 29.96 15.96 16.26
C ASP A 5 28.61 15.22 16.34
N VAL A 6 28.03 14.92 15.18
CA VAL A 6 26.82 14.08 15.11
C VAL A 6 27.26 12.67 15.44
N ASP A 7 26.76 12.11 16.54
CA ASP A 7 27.04 10.75 16.96
C ASP A 7 26.68 9.79 15.81
N PRO A 8 27.62 9.00 15.26
CA PRO A 8 27.34 8.09 14.16
C PRO A 8 26.27 7.05 14.49
N ARG A 9 25.96 6.81 15.77
CA ARG A 9 24.83 5.94 16.18
C ARG A 9 23.47 6.54 15.82
N LEU A 10 23.29 7.85 16.03
CA LEU A 10 22.06 8.56 15.69
C LEU A 10 21.78 8.50 14.17
N LEU A 11 22.82 8.64 13.34
CA LEU A 11 22.69 8.52 11.88
C LEU A 11 22.26 7.11 11.42
N LEU A 12 22.64 6.07 12.16
CA LEU A 12 22.28 4.69 11.85
C LEU A 12 20.84 4.37 12.29
N GLU A 13 20.39 4.89 13.44
CA GLU A 13 19.00 4.73 13.89
C GLU A 13 18.02 5.41 12.93
N ASP A 14 18.31 6.63 12.51
CA ASP A 14 17.48 7.37 11.54
C ASP A 14 17.41 6.62 10.18
N ALA A 15 18.55 6.14 9.68
CA ALA A 15 18.60 5.37 8.44
C ALA A 15 17.85 4.03 8.52
N GLN A 16 17.87 3.37 9.68
CA GLN A 16 17.11 2.14 9.91
C GLN A 16 15.60 2.42 9.95
N ALA A 17 15.17 3.47 10.66
CA ALA A 17 13.77 3.87 10.73
C ALA A 17 13.21 4.20 9.34
N ASP A 18 13.96 4.95 8.53
CA ASP A 18 13.59 5.27 7.16
C ASP A 18 13.51 4.02 6.28
N THR A 19 14.44 3.09 6.43
CA THR A 19 14.42 1.82 5.68
C THR A 19 13.18 0.99 6.02
N ILE A 20 12.85 0.84 7.31
CA ILE A 20 11.67 0.11 7.77
C ILE A 20 10.39 0.78 7.23
N ARG A 21 10.34 2.11 7.27
CA ARG A 21 9.20 2.87 6.75
C ARG A 21 9.02 2.66 5.24
N LEU A 22 10.10 2.72 4.48
CA LEU A 22 10.07 2.49 3.02
C LEU A 22 9.68 1.05 2.67
N MET A 23 10.20 0.07 3.41
CA MET A 23 9.80 -1.33 3.24
C MET A 23 8.32 -1.53 3.56
N THR A 24 7.83 -0.93 4.64
CA THR A 24 6.41 -1.00 5.02
C THR A 24 5.52 -0.39 3.94
N LEU A 25 5.86 0.80 3.44
CA LEU A 25 5.11 1.44 2.35
C LEU A 25 5.09 0.59 1.08
N ARG A 26 6.21 -0.06 0.75
CA ARG A 26 6.29 -0.93 -0.42
C ARG A 26 5.48 -2.21 -0.26
N VAL A 27 5.48 -2.81 0.93
CA VAL A 27 4.64 -3.98 1.24
C VAL A 27 3.15 -3.62 1.13
N LEU A 28 2.75 -2.42 1.58
CA LEU A 28 1.38 -1.94 1.43
C LEU A 28 0.97 -1.76 -0.03
N GLU A 29 1.90 -1.39 -0.92
CA GLU A 29 1.64 -1.27 -2.36
C GLU A 29 1.42 -2.64 -3.03
N ASP A 30 2.04 -3.69 -2.50
CA ASP A 30 1.97 -5.07 -3.02
C ASP A 30 0.80 -5.89 -2.42
N ILE A 31 0.00 -5.29 -1.52
CA ILE A 31 -1.24 -5.87 -0.97
C ILE A 31 -2.13 -6.54 -2.02
N PRO A 32 -2.52 -5.89 -3.15
CA PRO A 32 -3.46 -6.49 -4.10
C PRO A 32 -2.90 -7.76 -4.74
N MET A 33 -1.59 -7.80 -5.01
CA MET A 33 -0.94 -9.00 -5.55
C MET A 33 -0.90 -10.13 -4.50
N THR A 34 -0.62 -9.77 -3.24
CA THR A 34 -0.61 -10.72 -2.11
C THR A 34 -2.01 -11.29 -1.85
N ALA A 35 -3.05 -10.48 -1.98
CA ALA A 35 -4.44 -10.91 -1.83
C ALA A 35 -4.84 -11.99 -2.86
N VAL A 36 -4.40 -11.85 -4.12
CA VAL A 36 -4.63 -12.88 -5.16
C VAL A 36 -3.95 -14.20 -4.80
N GLN A 37 -2.72 -14.15 -4.27
CA GLN A 37 -2.03 -15.36 -3.82
C GLN A 37 -2.71 -15.97 -2.59
N LEU A 38 -3.14 -15.14 -1.64
CA LEU A 38 -3.89 -15.56 -0.46
C LEU A 38 -5.19 -16.28 -0.85
N GLN A 39 -5.89 -15.79 -1.88
CA GLN A 39 -7.10 -16.43 -2.40
C GLN A 39 -6.86 -17.87 -2.86
N VAL A 40 -5.70 -18.13 -3.49
CA VAL A 40 -5.34 -19.46 -4.00
C VAL A 40 -4.84 -20.38 -2.88
N GLN A 41 -4.00 -19.86 -1.99
CA GLN A 41 -3.32 -20.67 -0.97
C GLN A 41 -4.17 -20.90 0.28
N GLN A 42 -4.92 -19.90 0.74
CA GLN A 42 -5.73 -19.95 1.96
C GLN A 42 -7.06 -19.19 1.80
N LYS A 43 -8.03 -19.89 1.21
CA LYS A 43 -9.37 -19.33 0.92
C LYS A 43 -10.09 -18.76 2.15
N ASP A 44 -9.94 -19.38 3.32
CA ASP A 44 -10.61 -18.94 4.54
C ASP A 44 -10.08 -17.58 5.01
N LEU A 45 -8.75 -17.40 5.06
CA LEU A 45 -8.13 -16.12 5.39
C LEU A 45 -8.46 -15.03 4.35
N PHE A 46 -8.52 -15.41 3.07
CA PHE A 46 -8.95 -14.49 2.03
C PHE A 46 -10.40 -14.04 2.23
N GLY A 47 -11.29 -14.93 2.66
CA GLY A 47 -12.68 -14.58 2.98
C GLY A 47 -12.79 -13.56 4.12
N ASP A 48 -11.98 -13.71 5.17
CA ASP A 48 -11.93 -12.75 6.28
C ASP A 48 -11.36 -11.40 5.83
N TYR A 49 -10.31 -11.42 5.02
CA TYR A 49 -9.72 -10.21 4.41
C TYR A 49 -10.73 -9.48 3.53
N ASP A 50 -11.35 -10.16 2.56
CA ASP A 50 -12.30 -9.59 1.61
C ASP A 50 -13.52 -9.01 2.34
N ARG A 51 -14.02 -9.70 3.36
CA ARG A 51 -15.10 -9.22 4.21
C ARG A 51 -14.72 -7.95 4.97
N ALA A 52 -13.54 -7.91 5.61
CA ALA A 52 -13.08 -6.74 6.36
C ALA A 52 -12.85 -5.54 5.43
N GLN A 53 -12.26 -5.78 4.26
CA GLN A 53 -12.04 -4.77 3.23
C GLN A 53 -13.36 -4.20 2.69
N ALA A 54 -14.30 -5.06 2.30
CA ALA A 54 -15.61 -4.64 1.82
C ALA A 54 -16.40 -3.85 2.87
N GLU A 55 -16.30 -4.21 4.15
CA GLU A 55 -16.92 -3.47 5.25
C GLU A 55 -16.28 -2.08 5.45
N ALA A 56 -14.95 -2.00 5.34
CA ALA A 56 -14.22 -0.72 5.40
C ALA A 56 -14.63 0.21 4.25
N ASP A 57 -14.60 -0.32 3.01
CA ASP A 57 -14.95 0.43 1.80
C ASP A 57 -16.40 0.89 1.82
N PHE A 58 -17.33 0.03 2.29
CA PHE A 58 -18.72 0.42 2.48
C PHE A 58 -18.85 1.59 3.48
N ARG A 59 -18.21 1.50 4.65
CA ARG A 59 -18.28 2.54 5.68
C ARG A 59 -17.71 3.86 5.19
N LEU A 60 -16.51 3.84 4.61
CA LEU A 60 -15.87 5.05 4.09
C LEU A 60 -16.64 5.62 2.90
N GLY A 61 -17.18 4.77 2.04
CA GLY A 61 -17.98 5.14 0.88
C GLY A 61 -19.30 5.82 1.25
N ILE A 62 -19.98 5.38 2.32
CA ILE A 62 -21.23 6.02 2.77
C ILE A 62 -20.99 7.22 3.71
N ALA A 63 -19.83 7.32 4.37
CA ALA A 63 -19.54 8.42 5.31
C ALA A 63 -19.65 9.80 4.63
N VAL A 64 -19.03 9.95 3.45
CA VAL A 64 -19.01 11.21 2.70
C VAL A 64 -20.42 11.67 2.28
N PRO A 65 -21.22 10.88 1.55
CA PRO A 65 -22.57 11.30 1.16
C PRO A 65 -23.47 11.51 2.38
N LEU A 66 -23.33 10.73 3.45
CA LEU A 66 -24.09 10.93 4.68
C LEU A 66 -23.75 12.28 5.33
N GLY A 67 -22.46 12.62 5.41
CA GLY A 67 -22.00 13.93 5.89
C GLY A 67 -22.54 15.09 5.07
N LEU A 68 -22.61 14.94 3.74
CA LEU A 68 -23.20 15.96 2.86
C LEU A 68 -24.71 16.13 3.09
N VAL A 69 -25.46 15.03 3.27
CA VAL A 69 -26.90 15.09 3.58
C VAL A 69 -27.14 15.78 4.92
N ILE A 70 -26.37 15.43 5.95
CA ILE A 70 -26.41 16.07 7.26
C ILE A 70 -26.13 17.56 7.15
N LEU A 71 -25.10 17.95 6.40
CA LEU A 71 -24.74 19.35 6.18
C LEU A 71 -25.86 20.10 5.45
N ALA A 72 -26.42 19.51 4.39
CA ALA A 72 -27.51 20.10 3.63
C ALA A 72 -28.76 20.32 4.51
N ILE A 73 -29.13 19.34 5.33
CA ILE A 73 -30.20 19.47 6.32
C ILE A 73 -29.86 20.61 7.28
N GLY A 74 -28.65 20.64 7.86
CA GLY A 74 -28.22 21.71 8.76
C GLY A 74 -28.36 23.11 8.18
N VAL A 75 -28.00 23.30 6.90
CA VAL A 75 -28.16 24.57 6.19
C VAL A 75 -29.64 24.94 6.01
N THR A 76 -30.52 23.98 5.69
CA THR A 76 -31.96 24.28 5.51
C THR A 76 -32.67 24.69 6.80
N PHE A 77 -32.20 24.25 7.97
CA PHE A 77 -32.81 24.56 9.26
C PHE A 77 -32.25 25.81 9.94
N ILE A 78 -31.23 26.46 9.37
CA ILE A 78 -30.55 27.61 9.99
C ILE A 78 -31.49 28.81 10.16
N ASP A 79 -32.39 29.03 9.21
CA ASP A 79 -33.35 30.14 9.21
C ASP A 79 -34.58 29.86 10.09
N VAL A 80 -34.83 28.59 10.43
CA VAL A 80 -35.97 28.19 11.25
C VAL A 80 -35.62 28.36 12.74
N GLU A 81 -34.63 27.62 13.21
CA GLU A 81 -34.17 27.65 14.60
C GLU A 81 -32.67 27.32 14.64
N TRP A 82 -31.83 28.36 14.77
CA TRP A 82 -30.37 28.23 14.69
C TRP A 82 -29.78 27.21 15.68
N TRP A 83 -30.38 27.05 16.88
CA TRP A 83 -29.89 26.12 17.89
C TRP A 83 -30.14 24.65 17.48
N VAL A 84 -31.24 24.36 16.77
CA VAL A 84 -31.52 23.02 16.22
C VAL A 84 -30.48 22.68 15.16
N ALA A 85 -30.17 23.64 14.27
CA ALA A 85 -29.15 23.47 13.24
C ALA A 85 -27.77 23.17 13.86
N VAL A 86 -27.40 23.86 14.95
CA VAL A 86 -26.14 23.61 15.66
C VAL A 86 -26.11 22.22 16.31
N ILE A 87 -27.14 21.85 17.06
CA ILE A 87 -27.19 20.53 17.74
C ILE A 87 -27.23 19.40 16.70
N GLY A 88 -28.09 19.52 15.68
CA GLY A 88 -28.19 18.55 14.60
C GLY A 88 -26.87 18.42 13.82
N GLY A 89 -26.21 19.55 13.54
CA GLY A 89 -24.90 19.58 12.92
C GLY A 89 -23.82 18.88 13.75
N LEU A 90 -23.78 19.11 15.07
CA LEU A 90 -22.85 18.44 15.98
C LEU A 90 -23.09 16.92 16.05
N ILE A 91 -24.34 16.50 16.19
CA ILE A 91 -24.70 15.07 16.20
C ILE A 91 -24.30 14.42 14.87
N GLY A 92 -24.63 15.07 13.76
CA GLY A 92 -24.32 14.53 12.44
C GLY A 92 -22.83 14.49 12.14
N ALA A 93 -22.07 15.51 12.57
CA ALA A 93 -20.61 15.49 12.52
C ALA A 93 -20.05 14.33 13.35
N LEU A 94 -20.54 14.13 14.58
CA LEU A 94 -20.14 13.02 15.44
C LEU A 94 -20.40 11.66 14.78
N VAL A 95 -21.60 11.44 14.23
CA VAL A 95 -21.96 10.20 13.53
C VAL A 95 -21.03 9.95 12.34
N THR A 96 -20.80 10.98 11.51
CA THR A 96 -19.91 10.88 10.34
C THR A 96 -18.48 10.57 10.75
N SER A 97 -17.95 11.27 11.77
CA SER A 97 -16.62 11.02 12.30
C SER A 97 -16.47 9.60 12.83
N VAL A 98 -17.41 9.11 13.65
CA VAL A 98 -17.40 7.74 14.17
C VAL A 98 -17.39 6.71 13.04
N LEU A 99 -18.17 6.96 11.98
CA LEU A 99 -18.23 6.08 10.82
C LEU A 99 -16.88 6.00 10.09
N VAL A 100 -16.22 7.15 9.89
CA VAL A 100 -14.88 7.22 9.29
C VAL A 100 -13.86 6.49 10.16
N PHE A 101 -13.83 6.75 11.47
CA PHE A 101 -12.90 6.07 12.38
C PHE A 101 -13.08 4.55 12.36
N ARG A 102 -14.33 4.07 12.38
CA ARG A 102 -14.62 2.64 12.30
C ARG A 102 -14.35 2.04 10.92
N GLY A 103 -14.42 2.83 9.86
CA GLY A 103 -13.99 2.43 8.52
C GLY A 103 -12.47 2.23 8.46
N LEU A 104 -11.71 3.21 8.95
CA LEU A 104 -10.24 3.14 9.02
C LEU A 104 -9.75 2.00 9.91
N GLN A 105 -10.38 1.79 11.07
CA GLN A 105 -10.04 0.66 11.93
C GLN A 105 -10.22 -0.68 11.21
N LYS A 106 -11.30 -0.81 10.43
CA LYS A 106 -11.58 -2.04 9.69
C LYS A 106 -10.64 -2.27 8.52
N GLN A 107 -10.17 -1.18 7.89
CA GLN A 107 -9.10 -1.23 6.90
C GLN A 107 -7.77 -1.71 7.52
N SER A 108 -7.44 -1.24 8.72
CA SER A 108 -6.27 -1.75 9.45
C SER A 108 -6.39 -3.23 9.78
N GLU A 109 -7.58 -3.70 10.17
CA GLU A 109 -7.82 -5.14 10.42
C GLU A 109 -7.63 -6.00 9.15
N ALA A 110 -8.06 -5.50 7.98
CA ALA A 110 -7.81 -6.18 6.71
C ALA A 110 -6.30 -6.29 6.42
N ASN A 111 -5.55 -5.21 6.64
CA ASN A 111 -4.09 -5.21 6.46
C ASN A 111 -3.38 -6.16 7.43
N ASP A 112 -3.84 -6.23 8.68
CA ASP A 112 -3.30 -7.15 9.70
C ASP A 112 -3.44 -8.61 9.29
N ILE A 113 -4.55 -8.99 8.64
CA ILE A 113 -4.75 -10.37 8.13
C ILE A 113 -3.68 -10.71 7.09
N ILE A 114 -3.42 -9.80 6.15
CA ILE A 114 -2.36 -9.99 5.14
C ILE A 114 -1.00 -10.08 5.80
N LEU A 115 -0.66 -9.16 6.70
CA LEU A 115 0.61 -9.16 7.43
C LEU A 115 0.83 -10.47 8.20
N ARG A 116 -0.19 -10.96 8.92
CA ARG A 116 -0.12 -12.24 9.64
C ARG A 116 0.06 -13.42 8.69
N SER A 117 -0.61 -13.42 7.54
CA SER A 117 -0.47 -14.47 6.54
C SER A 117 0.97 -14.55 6.00
N ILE A 118 1.59 -13.38 5.76
CA ILE A 118 2.99 -13.27 5.35
C ILE A 118 3.92 -13.80 6.46
N ILE A 119 3.71 -13.37 7.71
CA ILE A 119 4.56 -13.75 8.85
C ILE A 119 4.52 -15.27 9.10
N ILE A 120 3.35 -15.90 8.94
CA ILE A 120 3.19 -17.35 9.12
C ILE A 120 3.77 -18.15 7.94
N GLY A 121 4.24 -17.46 6.88
CA GLY A 121 4.74 -18.10 5.66
C GLY A 121 3.63 -18.73 4.83
N ALA A 122 2.38 -18.30 5.03
CA ALA A 122 1.23 -18.75 4.25
C ALA A 122 1.22 -18.17 2.83
N VAL A 123 1.90 -17.05 2.62
CA VAL A 123 2.05 -16.37 1.32
C VAL A 123 3.44 -15.76 1.23
N GLU A 124 4.11 -15.91 0.10
CA GLU A 124 5.39 -15.25 -0.18
C GLU A 124 5.16 -13.81 -0.64
N ALA A 125 5.59 -12.82 0.15
CA ALA A 125 5.47 -11.43 -0.30
C ALA A 125 6.52 -11.16 -1.39
N PRO A 126 6.14 -10.60 -2.56
CA PRO A 126 7.08 -10.28 -3.64
C PRO A 126 8.25 -9.41 -3.18
N VAL A 127 8.01 -8.51 -2.21
CA VAL A 127 9.04 -7.66 -1.61
C VAL A 127 10.18 -8.47 -0.98
N PHE A 128 9.90 -9.62 -0.36
CA PHE A 128 10.96 -10.45 0.23
C PHE A 128 11.87 -11.02 -0.84
N THR A 129 11.35 -11.41 -2.01
CA THR A 129 12.20 -11.87 -3.12
C THR A 129 13.15 -10.78 -3.61
N LEU A 130 12.69 -9.53 -3.67
CA LEU A 130 13.51 -8.39 -4.08
C LEU A 130 14.56 -8.02 -3.03
N ILE A 131 14.21 -8.11 -1.74
CA ILE A 131 15.17 -7.87 -0.65
C ILE A 131 16.21 -8.98 -0.61
N GLN A 132 15.80 -10.24 -0.75
CA GLN A 132 16.70 -11.39 -0.82
C GLN A 132 17.69 -11.22 -1.98
N GLU A 133 17.20 -10.87 -3.18
CA GLU A 133 18.04 -10.61 -4.35
C GLU A 133 19.01 -9.44 -4.10
N ALA A 134 18.54 -8.35 -3.49
CA ALA A 134 19.40 -7.21 -3.15
C ALA A 134 20.48 -7.55 -2.11
N LEU A 135 20.15 -8.38 -1.12
CA LEU A 135 21.09 -8.87 -0.11
C LEU A 135 22.11 -9.82 -0.74
N ASP A 136 21.67 -10.73 -1.60
CA ASP A 136 22.54 -11.66 -2.32
C ASP A 136 23.52 -10.90 -3.25
N LEU A 137 23.06 -9.83 -3.90
CA LEU A 137 23.92 -8.95 -4.70
C LEU A 137 24.95 -8.21 -3.86
N LYS A 138 24.60 -7.79 -2.63
CA LYS A 138 25.54 -7.15 -1.71
C LYS A 138 26.54 -8.14 -1.14
N ALA A 139 26.10 -9.36 -0.83
CA ALA A 139 26.96 -10.43 -0.31
C ALA A 139 27.92 -10.95 -1.38
N ASN A 140 27.51 -10.97 -2.65
CA ASN A 140 28.33 -11.40 -3.76
C ASN A 140 28.40 -10.33 -4.88
N PRO A 141 29.28 -9.31 -4.74
CA PRO A 141 29.37 -8.21 -5.70
C PRO A 141 29.81 -8.67 -7.10
N SER A 142 30.45 -9.84 -7.23
CA SER A 142 30.79 -10.42 -8.55
C SER A 142 29.56 -10.81 -9.38
N MET A 143 28.43 -11.06 -8.71
CA MET A 143 27.14 -11.35 -9.33
C MET A 143 26.56 -10.11 -10.03
N VAL A 144 26.85 -8.90 -9.53
CA VAL A 144 26.47 -7.63 -10.17
C VAL A 144 27.17 -7.49 -11.52
N ASP A 145 28.44 -7.88 -11.61
CA ASP A 145 29.21 -7.86 -12.85
C ASP A 145 28.74 -8.93 -13.85
N GLU A 146 28.21 -10.05 -13.37
CA GLU A 146 27.62 -11.09 -14.21
C GLU A 146 26.24 -10.68 -14.76
N ILE A 147 25.36 -10.11 -13.92
CA ILE A 147 24.08 -9.54 -14.36
C ILE A 147 24.31 -8.38 -15.34
N ARG A 148 25.31 -7.53 -15.08
CA ARG A 148 25.69 -6.45 -16.01
C ARG A 148 26.20 -7.01 -17.34
N ARG A 149 26.98 -8.09 -17.32
CA ARG A 149 27.40 -8.80 -18.54
C ARG A 149 26.23 -9.43 -19.29
N HIS A 150 25.22 -9.97 -18.59
CA HIS A 150 24.05 -10.56 -19.22
C HIS A 150 23.06 -9.51 -19.78
N LYS A 151 22.81 -8.40 -19.07
CA LYS A 151 21.96 -7.29 -19.56
C LYS A 151 22.58 -6.48 -20.70
N THR A 152 23.91 -6.45 -20.81
CA THR A 152 24.62 -5.76 -21.92
C THR A 152 24.63 -6.55 -23.23
N VAL A 153 24.12 -7.78 -23.23
CA VAL A 153 23.72 -8.45 -24.47
C VAL A 153 22.43 -7.80 -24.95
N ARG A 154 22.54 -6.59 -25.52
CA ARG A 154 21.53 -6.09 -26.47
C ARG A 154 21.26 -7.24 -27.45
N PRO A 155 20.00 -7.62 -27.72
CA PRO A 155 19.72 -8.56 -28.79
C PRO A 155 20.33 -7.98 -30.07
N ARG A 156 21.48 -8.54 -30.47
CA ARG A 156 22.16 -8.21 -31.69
C ARG A 156 21.25 -8.70 -32.82
N SER A 157 20.44 -7.77 -33.29
CA SER A 157 20.00 -7.67 -34.67
C SER A 157 19.10 -8.78 -35.24
N THR A 158 18.09 -9.24 -34.51
CA THR A 158 16.92 -9.91 -35.12
C THR A 158 16.25 -9.02 -36.19
N TRP A 159 16.22 -7.71 -35.97
CA TRP A 159 15.72 -6.73 -36.95
C TRP A 159 16.57 -6.59 -38.22
N GLN A 160 17.86 -6.94 -38.21
CA GLN A 160 18.68 -6.91 -39.44
C GLN A 160 18.47 -8.16 -40.31
N ARG A 161 18.02 -9.28 -39.74
CA ARG A 161 17.65 -10.47 -40.51
C ARG A 161 16.30 -10.33 -41.20
N LEU A 162 15.33 -9.67 -40.55
CA LEU A 162 14.01 -9.42 -41.14
C LEU A 162 14.06 -8.41 -42.29
N ARG A 163 14.92 -7.39 -42.24
CA ARG A 163 15.02 -6.37 -43.30
C ARG A 163 15.65 -6.88 -44.61
N ARG A 164 16.37 -8.00 -44.59
CA ARG A 164 16.93 -8.63 -45.81
C ARG A 164 15.94 -9.56 -46.52
N ARG A 165 14.91 -10.06 -45.83
CA ARG A 165 13.85 -10.88 -46.45
C ARG A 165 12.83 -10.05 -47.22
N PHE A 166 12.58 -8.81 -46.81
CA PHE A 166 11.59 -7.91 -47.44
C PHE A 166 12.13 -7.06 -48.61
N LYS A 167 13.37 -7.27 -49.07
CA LYS A 167 13.97 -6.54 -50.20
C LYS A 167 14.23 -7.42 -51.44
N ALA A 168 13.70 -8.65 -51.43
CA ALA A 168 13.87 -9.63 -52.50
C ALA A 168 12.54 -10.03 -53.18
N GLU A 169 11.45 -9.31 -52.90
CA GLU A 169 10.17 -9.34 -53.61
C GLU A 169 9.90 -7.95 -54.20
#